data_AF-A0A7V9V5L3-F1
#
_entry.id   AF-A0A7V9V5L3-F1
#
_cell.length_a   1.000
_cell.length_b   1.000
_cell.length_c   1.000
_cell.angle_alpha   90.00
_cell.angle_beta   90.00
_cell.angle_gamma   90.00
#
_symmetry.space_group_name_H-M   'P 1'
#
loop_
_entity.id
_entity.type
_entity.pdbx_description
1 polymer ?
#
loop_
_entity_poly.entity_id
_entity_poly.type
_entity_poly.pdbx_seq_one_letter_code
_entity_poly.pdbx_strand_id
1 'polypeptide(L)'
;MAIILVLAGLILSISGYVQKKGARSRAEAEIAAMSAAIESYKADNGIYPQSTATNALDPFTTAGPTATPHPNAYENASKSLYGSLSGDNVNYNNQLDGTETTNRTYLSFKSQMLGGTKNSSGNLTAVDMIRDPFGNSYGYSTMKASNSAASGSNPTFDLWSIADGNAGADSAKWVKNW
;
A
#
# COMPACT_ATOMS: atom_id res chain seq x y z
N MET A 1 37.34 15.55 22.27
CA MET A 1 36.26 15.76 21.27
C MET A 1 36.23 14.72 20.15
N ALA A 2 37.36 14.15 19.72
CA ALA A 2 37.39 13.12 18.67
C ALA A 2 36.60 11.82 19.00
N ILE A 3 36.63 11.37 20.26
CA ILE A 3 35.93 10.13 20.68
C ILE A 3 34.40 10.25 20.56
N ILE A 4 33.83 11.43 20.82
CA ILE A 4 32.37 11.65 20.73
C ILE A 4 31.91 11.60 19.27
N LEU A 5 32.72 12.12 18.33
CA LEU A 5 32.41 12.08 16.90
C LEU A 5 32.44 10.65 16.34
N VAL A 6 33.39 9.83 16.77
CA VAL A 6 33.47 8.41 16.36
C VAL A 6 32.29 7.60 16.90
N LEU A 7 31.93 7.80 18.19
CA LEU A 7 30.79 7.10 18.79
C LEU A 7 29.45 7.54 18.18
N ALA A 8 29.27 8.84 17.94
CA ALA A 8 28.07 9.38 17.29
C ALA A 8 27.91 8.85 15.86
N GLY A 9 29.00 8.76 15.09
CA GLY A 9 28.98 8.20 13.74
C GLY A 9 28.58 6.72 13.70
N LEU A 10 29.04 5.92 14.66
CA LEU A 10 28.64 4.52 14.78
C LEU A 10 27.16 4.38 15.18
N ILE A 11 26.70 5.13 16.19
CA ILE A 11 25.31 5.08 16.68
C ILE A 11 24.32 5.49 15.57
N LEU A 12 24.61 6.54 14.80
CA LEU A 12 23.77 6.98 13.69
C LEU A 12 23.68 5.91 12.57
N SER A 13 24.78 5.20 12.31
CA SER A 13 24.83 4.17 11.25
C SER A 13 23.99 2.93 11.60
N ILE A 14 23.99 2.50 12.88
CA ILE A 14 23.19 1.34 13.32
C ILE A 14 21.69 1.71 13.40
N SER A 15 21.38 2.97 13.74
CA SER A 15 20.00 3.44 13.91
C SER A 15 19.19 3.36 12.62
N GLY A 16 19.77 3.74 11.47
CA GLY A 16 19.10 3.65 10.17
C GLY A 16 18.77 2.21 9.75
N TYR A 17 19.67 1.26 10.04
CA TYR A 17 19.45 -0.15 9.72
C TYR A 17 18.33 -0.79 10.57
N VAL A 18 18.31 -0.51 11.88
CA VAL A 18 17.26 -1.01 12.79
C VAL A 18 15.89 -0.42 12.42
N GLN A 19 15.84 0.87 12.06
CA GLN A 19 14.61 1.51 11.60
C GLN A 19 14.08 0.86 10.31
N LYS A 20 14.96 0.58 9.32
CA LYS A 20 14.58 -0.12 8.09
C LYS A 20 14.09 -1.54 8.33
N LYS A 21 14.76 -2.28 9.23
CA LYS A 21 14.33 -3.64 9.62
C LYS A 21 12.96 -3.61 10.30
N GLY A 22 12.74 -2.65 11.19
CA GLY A 22 11.45 -2.43 11.85
C GLY A 22 10.34 -2.04 10.86
N ALA A 23 10.64 -1.13 9.93
CA ALA A 23 9.73 -0.72 8.87
C ALA A 23 9.36 -1.90 7.96
N ARG A 24 10.31 -2.77 7.62
CA ARG A 24 10.06 -3.99 6.84
C ARG A 24 9.14 -4.96 7.57
N SER A 25 9.45 -5.27 8.83
CA SER A 25 8.61 -6.18 9.66
C SER A 25 7.20 -5.63 9.84
N ARG A 26 7.07 -4.30 9.96
CA ARG A 26 5.76 -3.64 9.98
C ARG A 26 5.03 -3.77 8.65
N ALA A 27 5.72 -3.59 7.52
CA ALA A 27 5.12 -3.73 6.19
C ALA A 27 4.63 -5.17 5.95
N GLU A 28 5.37 -6.18 6.41
CA GLU A 28 4.96 -7.60 6.37
C GLU A 28 3.68 -7.84 7.17
N ALA A 29 3.61 -7.29 8.39
CA ALA A 29 2.41 -7.40 9.23
C ALA A 29 1.20 -6.67 8.62
N GLU A 30 1.41 -5.49 8.03
CA GLU A 30 0.37 -4.72 7.35
C GLU A 30 -0.13 -5.46 6.09
N ILE A 31 0.76 -6.08 5.30
CA ILE A 31 0.38 -6.91 4.14
C ILE A 31 -0.40 -8.15 4.57
N ALA A 32 0.01 -8.82 5.66
CA ALA A 32 -0.70 -9.97 6.18
C ALA A 32 -2.12 -9.60 6.66
N ALA A 33 -2.25 -8.47 7.38
CA ALA A 33 -3.55 -7.96 7.82
C ALA A 33 -4.45 -7.56 6.65
N MET A 34 -3.91 -6.85 5.64
CA MET A 34 -4.64 -6.51 4.43
C MET A 34 -5.04 -7.76 3.64
N SER A 35 -4.16 -8.76 3.53
CA SER A 35 -4.47 -10.03 2.85
C SER A 35 -5.62 -10.77 3.53
N ALA A 36 -5.62 -10.84 4.87
CA ALA A 36 -6.73 -11.43 5.61
C ALA A 36 -8.06 -10.67 5.43
N ALA A 37 -8.00 -9.33 5.39
CA ALA A 37 -9.16 -8.50 5.10
C ALA A 37 -9.68 -8.69 3.67
N ILE A 38 -8.79 -8.84 2.69
CA ILE A 38 -9.12 -9.15 1.29
C ILE A 38 -9.83 -10.51 1.19
N GLU A 39 -9.37 -11.53 1.92
CA GLU A 39 -10.05 -12.83 1.96
C GLU A 39 -11.43 -12.73 2.62
N SER A 40 -11.58 -11.90 3.66
CA SER A 40 -12.88 -11.62 4.28
C SER A 40 -13.82 -10.88 3.32
N TYR A 41 -13.30 -9.92 2.55
CA TYR A 41 -14.05 -9.23 1.51
C TYR A 41 -14.57 -10.23 0.47
N LYS A 42 -13.72 -11.15 0.01
CA LYS A 42 -14.11 -12.19 -0.94
C LYS A 42 -15.15 -13.14 -0.35
N ALA A 43 -15.05 -13.50 0.93
CA ALA A 43 -16.04 -14.38 1.56
C ALA A 43 -17.46 -13.79 1.50
N ASP A 44 -17.57 -12.46 1.63
CA ASP A 44 -18.85 -11.76 1.58
C ASP A 44 -19.29 -11.40 0.15
N ASN A 45 -18.36 -11.03 -0.73
CA ASN A 45 -18.67 -10.49 -2.07
C ASN A 45 -18.46 -11.49 -3.23
N GLY A 46 -17.91 -12.68 -2.94
CA GLY A 46 -17.62 -13.73 -3.92
C GLY A 46 -16.44 -13.46 -4.85
N ILE A 47 -15.88 -12.25 -4.83
CA ILE A 47 -14.77 -11.82 -5.68
C ILE A 47 -13.74 -11.03 -4.86
N TYR A 48 -12.47 -11.07 -5.27
CA TYR A 48 -11.46 -10.19 -4.72
C TYR A 48 -11.77 -8.71 -5.06
N PRO A 49 -11.33 -7.73 -4.25
CA PRO A 49 -11.44 -6.32 -4.60
C PRO A 49 -10.81 -6.06 -5.97
N GLN A 50 -11.62 -5.73 -6.97
CA GLN A 50 -11.13 -5.53 -8.35
C GLN A 50 -11.68 -4.23 -8.90
N SER A 51 -10.84 -3.53 -9.67
CA SER A 51 -11.23 -2.41 -10.51
C SER A 51 -10.38 -2.35 -11.77
N THR A 52 -10.73 -1.46 -12.68
CA THR A 52 -9.93 -1.21 -13.89
C THR A 52 -8.48 -0.87 -13.54
N ALA A 53 -8.24 -0.16 -12.43
CA ALA A 53 -6.90 0.20 -11.98
C ALA A 53 -6.10 -1.02 -11.47
N THR A 54 -6.73 -1.90 -10.68
CA THR A 54 -6.05 -3.08 -10.11
C THR A 54 -5.82 -4.16 -11.17
N ASN A 55 -6.69 -4.27 -12.17
CA ASN A 55 -6.56 -5.20 -13.28
C ASN A 55 -5.50 -4.75 -14.30
N ALA A 56 -5.23 -3.44 -14.40
CA ALA A 56 -4.25 -2.87 -15.32
C ALA A 56 -2.84 -2.72 -14.70
N LEU A 57 -2.69 -2.88 -13.38
CA LEU A 57 -1.40 -2.75 -12.71
C LEU A 57 -0.55 -4.01 -12.92
N ASP A 58 0.50 -3.92 -13.74
CA ASP A 58 1.49 -4.99 -13.88
C ASP A 58 2.53 -4.87 -12.75
N PRO A 59 2.69 -5.89 -11.88
CA PRO A 59 3.63 -5.84 -10.75
C PRO A 59 5.10 -5.83 -11.18
N PHE A 60 5.44 -6.17 -12.43
CA PHE A 60 6.82 -6.28 -12.91
C PHE A 60 7.27 -5.11 -13.78
N THR A 61 6.35 -4.49 -14.51
CA THR A 61 6.68 -3.48 -15.54
C THR A 61 6.20 -2.08 -15.21
N THR A 62 5.22 -1.93 -14.30
CA THR A 62 4.72 -0.60 -13.94
C THR A 62 5.77 0.16 -13.14
N ALA A 63 6.11 1.37 -13.59
CA ALA A 63 6.93 2.30 -12.84
C ALA A 63 6.29 2.59 -11.47
N GLY A 64 7.12 2.70 -10.43
CA GLY A 64 6.72 2.67 -9.02
C GLY A 64 5.79 3.76 -8.55
N PRO A 65 5.46 3.76 -7.25
CA PRO A 65 4.60 4.75 -6.63
C PRO A 65 5.19 6.17 -6.64
N THR A 66 6.43 6.37 -7.08
CA THR A 66 7.09 7.67 -7.25
C THR A 66 7.17 8.15 -8.71
N ALA A 67 6.63 7.39 -9.67
CA ALA A 67 6.68 7.73 -11.08
C ALA A 67 5.73 8.90 -11.40
N THR A 68 6.23 9.89 -12.13
CA THR A 68 5.44 11.00 -12.69
C THR A 68 4.79 10.58 -14.01
N PRO A 69 3.57 11.07 -14.33
CA PRO A 69 2.71 11.98 -13.56
C PRO A 69 1.88 11.28 -12.46
N HIS A 70 1.53 12.04 -11.42
CA HIS A 70 0.58 11.62 -10.38
C HIS A 70 -0.85 12.05 -10.71
N PRO A 71 -1.89 11.25 -10.37
CA PRO A 71 -1.79 9.95 -9.69
C PRO A 71 -1.31 8.83 -10.63
N ASN A 72 -0.31 8.07 -10.18
CA ASN A 72 0.23 6.95 -10.96
C ASN A 72 -0.59 5.66 -10.72
N ALA A 73 -0.31 4.61 -11.50
CA ALA A 73 -1.08 3.38 -11.45
C ALA A 73 -1.07 2.69 -10.07
N TYR A 74 0.00 2.87 -9.27
CA TYR A 74 0.06 2.34 -7.90
C TYR A 74 -0.96 3.02 -6.99
N GLU A 75 -1.01 4.35 -7.01
CA GLU A 75 -1.93 5.13 -6.17
C GLU A 75 -3.37 4.82 -6.54
N ASN A 76 -3.71 4.76 -7.83
CA ASN A 76 -5.07 4.42 -8.27
C ASN A 76 -5.50 3.02 -7.81
N ALA A 77 -4.63 2.02 -7.93
CA ALA A 77 -4.92 0.67 -7.46
C ALA A 77 -5.01 0.59 -5.92
N SER A 78 -4.12 1.30 -5.22
CA SER A 78 -4.10 1.41 -3.76
C SER A 78 -5.36 2.09 -3.21
N LYS A 79 -5.82 3.16 -3.87
CA LYS A 79 -7.08 3.86 -3.57
C LYS A 79 -8.28 2.95 -3.74
N SER A 80 -8.31 2.17 -4.82
CA SER A 80 -9.37 1.20 -5.06
C SER A 80 -9.40 0.12 -3.97
N LEU A 81 -8.23 -0.39 -3.57
CA LEU A 81 -8.14 -1.36 -2.48
C LEU A 81 -8.62 -0.74 -1.16
N TYR A 82 -8.17 0.48 -0.87
CA TYR A 82 -8.58 1.22 0.32
C TYR A 82 -10.10 1.28 0.43
N GLY A 83 -10.80 1.77 -0.61
CA GLY A 83 -12.25 1.93 -0.55
C GLY A 83 -13.00 0.62 -0.37
N SER A 84 -12.52 -0.47 -0.99
CA SER A 84 -13.12 -1.79 -0.81
C SER A 84 -12.91 -2.37 0.60
N LEU A 85 -11.79 -2.07 1.26
CA LEU A 85 -11.49 -2.60 2.59
C LEU A 85 -12.02 -1.72 3.73
N SER A 86 -11.97 -0.40 3.58
CA SER A 86 -12.50 0.55 4.57
C SER A 86 -14.01 0.64 4.52
N GLY A 87 -14.60 0.40 3.34
CA GLY A 87 -15.99 0.72 3.03
C GLY A 87 -16.19 2.19 2.62
N ASP A 88 -15.14 3.00 2.62
CA ASP A 88 -15.15 4.39 2.15
C ASP A 88 -14.75 4.43 0.66
N ASN A 89 -15.73 4.14 -0.21
CA ASN A 89 -15.53 4.01 -1.65
C ASN A 89 -16.25 5.09 -2.49
N VAL A 90 -16.88 6.07 -1.85
CA VAL A 90 -17.61 7.16 -2.54
C VAL A 90 -16.78 8.42 -2.52
N ASN A 91 -16.42 8.92 -1.33
CA ASN A 91 -15.75 10.21 -1.19
C ASN A 91 -14.29 10.09 -0.73
N TYR A 92 -13.87 8.93 -0.23
CA TYR A 92 -12.50 8.63 0.19
C TYR A 92 -12.01 9.60 1.29
N ASN A 93 -12.87 10.10 2.17
CA ASN A 93 -12.50 11.09 3.19
C ASN A 93 -11.95 10.47 4.51
N ASN A 94 -11.79 9.14 4.54
CA ASN A 94 -11.47 8.34 5.72
C ASN A 94 -12.48 8.43 6.86
N GLN A 95 -13.76 8.56 6.50
CA GLN A 95 -14.91 8.48 7.37
C GLN A 95 -16.00 7.70 6.66
N LEU A 96 -16.64 6.78 7.37
CA LEU A 96 -17.90 6.21 6.89
C LEU A 96 -19.00 7.18 7.26
N ASP A 97 -19.62 7.79 6.27
CA ASP A 97 -20.70 8.75 6.47
C ASP A 97 -22.02 8.26 5.86
N GLY A 98 -23.01 9.15 5.80
CA GLY A 98 -24.34 8.87 5.27
C GLY A 98 -24.33 8.28 3.86
N THR A 99 -23.28 8.54 3.08
CA THR A 99 -23.14 8.08 1.70
C THR A 99 -22.58 6.66 1.57
N GLU A 100 -22.00 6.10 2.65
CA GLU A 100 -21.41 4.76 2.69
C GLU A 100 -22.04 3.83 3.74
N THR A 101 -23.22 4.18 4.28
CA THR A 101 -23.85 3.46 5.41
C THR A 101 -24.10 1.96 5.22
N THR A 102 -24.18 1.49 3.97
CA THR A 102 -24.36 0.07 3.63
C THR A 102 -23.05 -0.67 3.41
N ASN A 103 -21.92 0.04 3.36
CA ASN A 103 -20.64 -0.56 3.04
C ASN A 103 -20.05 -1.24 4.28
N ARG A 104 -19.53 -2.44 4.05
CA ARG A 104 -18.91 -3.24 5.11
C ARG A 104 -17.44 -2.87 5.25
N THR A 105 -17.00 -2.67 6.48
CA THR A 105 -15.58 -2.46 6.79
C THR A 105 -14.91 -3.78 7.10
N TYR A 106 -13.88 -4.11 6.31
CA TYR A 106 -13.04 -5.29 6.49
C TYR A 106 -11.71 -4.96 7.18
N LEU A 107 -11.24 -3.72 7.03
CA LEU A 107 -10.03 -3.23 7.69
C LEU A 107 -10.14 -1.74 7.99
N SER A 108 -9.88 -1.35 9.24
CA SER A 108 -9.75 0.05 9.63
C SER A 108 -8.31 0.53 9.48
N PHE A 109 -8.09 1.53 8.64
CA PHE A 109 -6.78 2.13 8.44
C PHE A 109 -6.52 3.26 9.44
N LYS A 110 -5.30 3.31 9.97
CA LYS A 110 -4.85 4.46 10.77
C LYS A 110 -4.53 5.62 9.84
N SER A 111 -4.82 6.85 10.24
CA SER A 111 -4.49 8.05 9.43
C SER A 111 -3.01 8.13 8.99
N GLN A 112 -2.09 7.62 9.81
CA GLN A 112 -0.66 7.54 9.48
C GLN A 112 -0.33 6.57 8.32
N MET A 113 -1.20 5.59 8.05
CA MET A 113 -1.08 4.62 6.96
C MET A 113 -1.75 5.12 5.67
N LEU A 114 -2.28 6.34 5.66
CA LEU A 114 -3.00 6.89 4.53
C LEU A 114 -2.24 8.06 3.94
N GLY A 115 -2.17 8.12 2.62
CA GLY A 115 -1.63 9.24 1.86
C GLY A 115 -2.74 9.86 1.03
N GLY A 116 -2.68 11.17 0.84
CA GLY A 116 -3.60 11.90 -0.01
C GLY A 116 -3.66 13.37 0.32
N THR A 117 -4.69 14.03 -0.20
CA THR A 117 -4.90 15.46 -0.05
C THR A 117 -5.10 15.85 1.41
N LYS A 118 -4.35 16.87 1.85
CA LYS A 118 -4.43 17.43 3.20
C LYS A 118 -4.84 18.89 3.14
N ASN A 119 -5.61 19.33 4.13
CA ASN A 119 -5.88 20.75 4.31
C ASN A 119 -4.66 21.50 4.87
N SER A 120 -4.76 22.83 4.96
CA SER A 120 -3.70 23.71 5.49
C SER A 120 -3.32 23.41 6.95
N SER A 121 -4.14 22.66 7.69
CA SER A 121 -3.87 22.21 9.06
C SER A 121 -3.20 20.83 9.12
N GLY A 122 -2.90 20.20 7.96
CA GLY A 122 -2.26 18.90 7.87
C GLY A 122 -3.20 17.70 8.05
N ASN A 123 -4.52 17.94 8.17
CA ASN A 123 -5.52 16.88 8.28
C ASN A 123 -5.84 16.32 6.90
N LEU A 124 -5.94 15.00 6.81
CA LEU A 124 -6.32 14.30 5.58
C LEU A 124 -7.77 14.60 5.23
N THR A 125 -8.02 15.09 4.03
CA THR A 125 -9.37 15.38 3.50
C THR A 125 -9.80 14.41 2.42
N ALA A 126 -8.84 13.77 1.74
CA ALA A 126 -9.09 12.69 0.78
C ALA A 126 -7.93 11.69 0.81
N VAL A 127 -8.26 10.41 0.71
CA VAL A 127 -7.34 9.29 0.60
C VAL A 127 -7.07 9.02 -0.87
N ASP A 128 -5.80 9.09 -1.24
CA ASP A 128 -5.32 8.76 -2.57
C ASP A 128 -4.52 7.46 -2.59
N MET A 129 -4.03 6.99 -1.44
CA MET A 129 -3.29 5.74 -1.34
C MET A 129 -3.19 5.21 0.10
N ILE A 130 -2.92 3.92 0.22
CA ILE A 130 -2.40 3.31 1.45
C ILE A 130 -0.88 3.42 1.41
N ARG A 131 -0.29 4.06 2.42
CA ARG A 131 1.15 4.27 2.55
C ARG A 131 1.79 3.17 3.39
N ASP A 132 2.90 2.66 2.87
CA ASP A 132 3.79 1.75 3.59
C ASP A 132 4.66 2.49 4.63
N PRO A 133 5.35 1.77 5.52
CA PRO A 133 6.23 2.36 6.51
C PRO A 133 7.43 3.15 5.94
N PHE A 134 7.72 3.02 4.65
CA PHE A 134 8.78 3.73 3.94
C PHE A 134 8.25 5.02 3.26
N GLY A 135 6.95 5.26 3.32
CA GLY A 135 6.27 6.43 2.78
C GLY A 135 5.75 6.26 1.35
N ASN A 136 5.92 5.08 0.75
CA ASN A 136 5.48 4.76 -0.61
C ASN A 136 4.06 4.17 -0.62
N SER A 137 3.36 4.24 -1.75
CA SER A 137 2.08 3.55 -1.90
C SER A 137 2.27 2.03 -2.00
N TYR A 138 1.38 1.27 -1.35
CA TYR A 138 1.25 -0.17 -1.59
C TYR A 138 0.76 -0.46 -3.00
N GLY A 139 1.45 -1.37 -3.69
CA GLY A 139 0.98 -1.92 -4.97
C GLY A 139 -0.03 -3.03 -4.73
N TYR A 140 -1.15 -2.98 -5.46
CA TYR A 140 -2.18 -4.00 -5.42
C TYR A 140 -2.63 -4.33 -6.84
N SER A 141 -2.40 -5.58 -7.27
CA SER A 141 -2.75 -6.05 -8.60
C SER A 141 -3.67 -7.25 -8.53
N THR A 142 -4.67 -7.23 -9.40
CA THR A 142 -5.57 -8.36 -9.68
C THR A 142 -5.50 -8.74 -11.14
N MET A 143 -4.46 -8.30 -11.86
CA MET A 143 -4.27 -8.54 -13.29
C MET A 143 -4.40 -10.03 -13.63
N LYS A 144 -3.63 -10.88 -12.96
CA LYS A 144 -3.68 -12.34 -13.15
C LYS A 144 -4.97 -13.01 -12.70
N ALA A 145 -5.66 -12.41 -11.73
CA ALA A 145 -6.97 -12.88 -11.28
C ALA A 145 -8.10 -12.50 -12.25
N SER A 146 -7.94 -11.37 -12.96
CA SER A 146 -8.86 -10.93 -14.02
C SER A 146 -8.60 -11.64 -15.35
N ASN A 147 -7.36 -12.02 -15.61
CA ASN A 147 -6.93 -12.75 -16.79
C ASN A 147 -5.77 -13.70 -16.41
N SER A 148 -6.02 -15.00 -16.36
CA SER A 148 -5.04 -16.00 -15.94
C SER A 148 -3.80 -16.09 -16.84
N ALA A 149 -3.87 -15.57 -18.06
CA ALA A 149 -2.74 -15.48 -18.99
C ALA A 149 -1.91 -14.18 -18.84
N ALA A 150 -2.36 -13.24 -18.00
CA ALA A 150 -1.68 -11.96 -17.81
C ALA A 150 -0.53 -12.04 -16.79
N SER A 151 0.28 -10.99 -16.76
CA SER A 151 1.36 -10.82 -15.78
C SER A 151 0.82 -10.87 -14.34
N GLY A 152 1.59 -11.50 -13.46
CA GLY A 152 1.31 -11.57 -12.04
C GLY A 152 1.91 -12.81 -11.40
N SER A 153 2.14 -12.76 -10.10
CA SER A 153 2.72 -13.88 -9.36
C SER A 153 1.62 -14.82 -8.89
N ASN A 154 0.61 -14.27 -8.21
CA ASN A 154 -0.49 -15.02 -7.64
C ASN A 154 -1.72 -15.07 -8.55
N PRO A 155 -2.45 -16.21 -8.60
CA PRO A 155 -3.70 -16.31 -9.36
C PRO A 155 -4.86 -15.52 -8.74
N THR A 156 -4.70 -15.00 -7.51
CA THR A 156 -5.76 -14.35 -6.72
C THR A 156 -5.56 -12.83 -6.63
N PHE A 157 -4.42 -12.40 -6.09
CA PHE A 157 -4.00 -11.00 -6.05
C PHE A 157 -2.52 -10.92 -5.67
N ASP A 158 -1.86 -9.89 -6.18
CA ASP A 158 -0.52 -9.50 -5.78
C ASP A 158 -0.62 -8.24 -4.92
N LEU A 159 -0.04 -8.28 -3.72
CA LEU A 159 0.04 -7.15 -2.79
C LEU A 159 1.49 -6.98 -2.34
N TRP A 160 2.03 -5.77 -2.51
CA TRP A 160 3.43 -5.51 -2.18
C TRP A 160 3.73 -4.06 -1.80
N SER A 161 4.83 -3.88 -1.07
CA SER A 161 5.50 -2.60 -0.82
C SER A 161 6.87 -2.64 -1.49
N ILE A 162 7.27 -1.54 -2.12
CA ILE A 162 8.61 -1.41 -2.72
C ILE A 162 9.70 -1.18 -1.66
N ALA A 163 9.33 -1.01 -0.40
CA ALA A 163 10.21 -0.72 0.73
C ALA A 163 11.13 0.48 0.45
N ASP A 164 12.43 0.35 0.73
CA ASP A 164 13.46 1.34 0.37
C ASP A 164 14.09 1.08 -1.01
N GLY A 165 13.45 0.26 -1.85
CA GLY A 165 13.88 -0.04 -3.22
C GLY A 165 13.25 0.88 -4.26
N ASN A 166 13.84 0.91 -5.45
CA ASN A 166 13.22 1.52 -6.63
C ASN A 166 12.32 0.50 -7.34
N ALA A 167 11.20 0.97 -7.87
CA ALA A 167 10.33 0.11 -8.67
C ALA A 167 10.99 -0.32 -9.99
N GLY A 168 10.67 -1.53 -10.44
CA GLY A 168 11.27 -2.16 -11.63
C GLY A 168 12.76 -2.52 -11.53
N ALA A 169 13.48 -2.08 -10.48
CA ALA A 169 14.93 -2.27 -10.36
C ALA A 169 15.35 -3.13 -9.16
N ASP A 170 14.64 -3.05 -8.03
CA ASP A 170 15.04 -3.68 -6.76
C ASP A 170 13.97 -4.64 -6.19
N SER A 171 13.40 -5.52 -7.01
CA SER A 171 12.33 -6.44 -6.57
C SER A 171 12.73 -7.36 -5.40
N ALA A 172 14.03 -7.60 -5.21
CA ALA A 172 14.57 -8.33 -4.06
C ALA A 172 14.36 -7.60 -2.71
N LYS A 173 14.26 -6.26 -2.73
CA LYS A 173 14.03 -5.45 -1.53
C LYS A 173 12.55 -5.38 -1.16
N TRP A 174 11.65 -5.68 -2.10
CA TRP A 174 10.23 -5.56 -1.89
C TRP A 174 9.74 -6.47 -0.77
N VAL A 175 8.65 -6.05 -0.14
CA VAL A 175 7.87 -6.88 0.77
C VAL A 175 6.60 -7.24 0.02
N LYS A 176 6.31 -8.53 -0.12
CA LYS A 176 5.33 -9.03 -1.08
C LYS A 176 4.64 -10.30 -0.55
N ASN A 177 3.46 -10.60 -1.08
CA ASN A 177 2.71 -11.81 -0.74
C ASN A 177 3.07 -13.04 -1.62
N TRP A 178 4.23 -13.03 -2.29
CA TRP A 178 4.77 -14.15 -3.09
C TRP A 178 6.29 -14.28 -2.97
#